data_AF-A0A3M3K325-F1
#
_entry.id   AF-A0A3M3K325-F1
#
_cell.length_a   1.000
_cell.length_b   1.000
_cell.length_c   1.000
_cell.angle_alpha   90.00
_cell.angle_beta   90.00
_cell.angle_gamma   90.00
#
_symmetry.space_group_name_H-M   'P 1'
#
loop_
_entity.id
_entity.type
_entity.pdbx_description
1 polymer ?
#
loop_
_entity_poly.entity_id
_entity_poly.type
_entity_poly.pdbx_seq_one_letter_code
_entity_poly.pdbx_strand_id
1 'polypeptide(L)'
;MAVLRTHENDTLIIRLLRTVFIGCLALLLMVQVANTQADESGTPATAQLTTAQLDWLKAHGPLRVGLVLRAPYAQFDQRLQQLSGANVDLMNALARTLPVELLWR
;
A
#
# COMPACT_ATOMS: atom_id res chain seq x y z
N MET A 1 -33.58 -11.57 47.36
CA MET A 1 -32.12 -11.60 47.13
C MET A 1 -31.68 -12.21 45.77
N ALA A 2 -32.59 -12.55 44.85
CA ALA A 2 -32.22 -13.09 43.53
C ALA A 2 -32.01 -12.00 42.44
N VAL A 3 -32.76 -10.90 42.49
CA VAL A 3 -32.78 -9.85 41.44
C VAL A 3 -31.53 -8.98 41.39
N LEU A 4 -30.85 -8.77 42.53
CA LEU A 4 -29.57 -8.04 42.58
C LEU A 4 -28.41 -8.84 41.96
N ARG A 5 -28.47 -10.19 42.02
CA ARG A 5 -27.44 -11.09 41.48
C ARG A 5 -27.46 -11.16 39.96
N THR A 6 -28.63 -11.02 39.33
CA THR A 6 -28.77 -11.00 37.86
C THR A 6 -28.15 -9.75 37.23
N HIS A 7 -28.38 -8.56 37.81
CA HIS A 7 -27.85 -7.30 37.24
C HIS A 7 -26.31 -7.18 37.31
N GLU A 8 -25.69 -7.71 38.36
CA GLU A 8 -24.23 -7.76 38.49
C GLU A 8 -23.60 -8.74 37.50
N ASN A 9 -24.23 -9.90 37.31
CA ASN A 9 -23.80 -10.90 36.33
C ASN A 9 -23.92 -10.39 34.88
N ASP A 10 -25.00 -9.69 34.54
CA ASP A 10 -25.17 -9.12 33.19
C ASP A 10 -24.09 -8.07 32.89
N THR A 11 -23.72 -7.26 33.88
CA THR A 11 -22.65 -6.25 33.74
C THR A 11 -21.28 -6.91 33.58
N LEU A 12 -21.02 -8.02 34.29
CA LEU A 12 -19.79 -8.81 34.15
C LEU A 12 -19.73 -9.53 32.79
N ILE A 13 -20.84 -10.09 32.32
CA ILE A 13 -20.95 -10.76 31.02
C ILE A 13 -20.71 -9.76 29.88
N ILE A 14 -21.30 -8.56 29.94
CA ILE A 14 -21.08 -7.51 28.93
C ILE A 14 -19.61 -7.05 28.89
N ARG A 15 -18.95 -6.97 30.05
CA ARG A 15 -17.51 -6.62 30.14
C ARG A 15 -16.62 -7.70 29.56
N LEU A 16 -16.92 -8.98 29.85
CA LEU A 16 -16.22 -10.14 29.29
C LEU A 16 -16.40 -10.24 27.77
N LEU A 17 -17.62 -9.99 27.27
CA LEU A 17 -17.90 -10.01 25.83
C LEU A 17 -17.11 -8.91 25.10
N ARG A 18 -17.03 -7.70 25.68
CA ARG A 18 -16.25 -6.58 25.09
C ARG A 18 -14.76 -6.87 25.03
N THR A 19 -14.16 -7.41 26.09
CA THR A 19 -12.72 -7.71 26.09
C THR A 19 -12.38 -8.84 25.12
N VAL A 20 -13.23 -9.87 25.03
CA VAL A 20 -13.07 -10.94 24.03
C VAL A 20 -13.22 -10.41 22.60
N PHE A 21 -14.21 -9.54 22.35
CA PHE A 21 -14.43 -8.94 21.04
C PHE A 21 -13.25 -8.06 20.60
N ILE A 22 -12.73 -7.21 21.50
CA ILE A 22 -11.56 -6.37 21.23
C ILE A 22 -10.32 -7.22 20.97
N GLY A 23 -10.09 -8.28 21.75
CA GLY A 23 -8.98 -9.21 21.54
C GLY A 23 -9.09 -9.95 20.21
N CYS A 24 -10.29 -10.41 19.85
CA CYS A 24 -10.55 -11.08 18.57
C CYS A 24 -10.33 -10.12 17.39
N LEU A 25 -10.83 -8.89 17.49
CA LEU A 25 -10.61 -7.85 16.48
C LEU A 25 -9.11 -7.54 16.31
N ALA A 26 -8.37 -7.39 17.40
CA ALA A 26 -6.92 -7.15 17.37
C ALA A 26 -6.14 -8.31 16.76
N LEU A 27 -6.54 -9.56 17.05
CA LEU A 27 -5.95 -10.76 16.47
C LEU A 27 -6.22 -10.83 14.96
N LEU A 28 -7.46 -10.55 14.53
CA LEU A 28 -7.81 -10.48 13.11
C LEU A 28 -7.01 -9.39 12.38
N LEU A 29 -6.82 -8.22 12.99
CA LEU A 29 -5.99 -7.14 12.43
C LEU A 29 -4.51 -7.56 12.27
N MET A 30 -3.92 -8.22 13.27
CA MET A 30 -2.56 -8.78 13.18
C MET A 30 -2.44 -9.81 12.05
N VAL A 31 -3.42 -10.70 11.91
CA VAL A 31 -3.47 -11.71 10.82
C VAL A 31 -3.55 -11.03 9.45
N GLN A 32 -4.33 -9.96 9.31
CA GLN A 32 -4.39 -9.21 8.05
C GLN A 32 -3.05 -8.55 7.71
N VAL A 33 -2.37 -7.93 8.68
CA VAL A 33 -1.04 -7.30 8.46
C VAL A 33 0.03 -8.33 8.08
N ALA A 34 -0.04 -9.54 8.63
CA ALA A 34 0.83 -10.64 8.21
C ALA A 34 0.50 -11.10 6.79
N ASN A 35 -0.77 -11.15 6.41
CA ASN A 35 -1.19 -11.57 5.08
C ASN A 35 -0.93 -10.50 3.99
N THR A 36 -0.87 -9.21 4.34
CA THR A 36 -0.49 -8.14 3.39
C THR A 36 0.99 -8.19 2.99
N GLN A 37 1.85 -8.84 3.78
CA GLN A 37 3.28 -9.02 3.48
C GLN A 37 3.57 -10.28 2.63
N ALA A 38 2.53 -10.98 2.16
CA ALA A 38 2.69 -12.21 1.39
C ALA A 38 2.55 -12.02 -0.14
N ASP A 39 2.34 -10.79 -0.62
CA ASP A 39 2.19 -10.49 -2.06
C ASP A 39 3.41 -9.75 -2.66
N GLU A 40 4.54 -9.77 -1.95
CA GLU A 40 5.82 -9.22 -2.42
C GLU A 40 6.66 -10.23 -3.23
N SER A 41 6.14 -11.45 -3.44
CA SER A 41 6.79 -12.52 -4.22
C SER A 41 6.14 -12.81 -5.57
N GLY A 42 5.29 -11.92 -6.07
CA GLY A 42 4.89 -11.96 -7.47
C GLY A 42 6.08 -11.58 -8.33
N THR A 43 6.66 -12.53 -9.08
CA THR A 43 7.62 -12.24 -10.14
C THR A 43 7.10 -11.04 -10.91
N PRO A 44 7.81 -9.89 -10.94
CA PRO A 44 7.28 -8.68 -11.54
C PRO A 44 6.91 -9.03 -12.97
N ALA A 45 5.63 -8.83 -13.31
CA ALA A 45 5.13 -9.07 -14.65
C ALA A 45 5.96 -8.19 -15.59
N THR A 46 6.94 -8.81 -16.25
CA THR A 46 7.80 -8.11 -17.19
C THR A 46 6.94 -7.84 -18.41
N ALA A 47 6.67 -6.56 -18.66
CA ALA A 47 5.97 -6.15 -19.86
C ALA A 47 6.81 -6.61 -21.06
N GLN A 48 6.37 -7.68 -21.73
CA GLN A 48 7.03 -8.19 -22.93
C GLN A 48 6.73 -7.25 -24.09
N LEU A 49 7.52 -6.20 -24.23
CA LEU A 49 7.45 -5.31 -25.38
C LEU A 49 7.99 -6.02 -26.62
N THR A 50 7.28 -5.86 -27.73
CA THR A 50 7.78 -6.25 -29.06
C THR A 50 8.98 -5.38 -29.45
N THR A 51 9.82 -5.88 -30.36
CA THR A 51 10.98 -5.13 -30.88
C THR A 51 10.58 -3.75 -31.43
N ALA A 52 9.47 -3.69 -32.18
CA ALA A 52 8.96 -2.43 -32.73
C ALA A 52 8.57 -1.42 -31.64
N GLN A 53 7.98 -1.88 -30.52
CA GLN A 53 7.65 -1.00 -29.40
C GLN A 53 8.90 -0.51 -28.67
N LEU A 54 9.88 -1.37 -28.44
CA LEU A 54 11.16 -0.97 -27.84
C LEU A 54 11.88 0.06 -28.71
N ASP A 55 11.90 -0.13 -30.03
CA ASP A 55 12.56 0.79 -30.95
C ASP A 55 11.81 2.12 -31.06
N TRP A 56 10.47 2.09 -31.05
CA TRP A 56 9.68 3.32 -30.92
C TRP A 56 10.05 4.08 -29.65
N LEU A 57 10.16 3.37 -28.53
CA LEU A 57 10.41 3.97 -27.23
C LEU A 57 11.83 4.57 -27.15
N LYS A 58 12.85 3.88 -27.70
CA LYS A 58 14.20 4.44 -27.86
C LYS A 58 14.21 5.71 -28.72
N ALA A 59 13.42 5.74 -29.79
CA ALA A 59 13.37 6.87 -30.72
C ALA A 59 12.63 8.09 -30.16
N HIS A 60 11.70 7.91 -29.21
CA HIS A 60 10.83 8.97 -28.70
C HIS A 60 11.30 9.59 -27.37
N GLY A 61 12.56 9.36 -26.99
CA GLY A 61 13.25 10.08 -25.91
C GLY A 61 12.75 9.74 -24.49
N PRO A 62 13.22 10.48 -23.47
CA PRO A 62 12.84 10.20 -22.09
C PRO A 62 11.34 10.43 -21.87
N LEU A 63 10.72 9.52 -21.14
CA LEU A 63 9.29 9.56 -20.83
C LEU A 63 9.02 10.70 -19.84
N ARG A 64 8.27 11.71 -20.29
CA ARG A 64 7.90 12.85 -19.45
C ARG A 64 6.75 12.47 -18.53
N VAL A 65 6.95 12.61 -17.23
CA VAL A 65 5.95 12.29 -16.21
C VAL A 65 5.48 13.58 -15.57
N GLY A 66 4.23 13.96 -15.87
CA GLY A 66 3.57 15.07 -15.19
C GLY A 66 3.04 14.61 -13.84
N LEU A 67 3.34 15.37 -12.79
CA LEU A 67 2.95 15.03 -11.42
C LEU A 67 2.07 16.13 -10.79
N VAL A 68 1.03 15.72 -10.06
CA VAL A 68 0.29 16.60 -9.16
C VAL A 68 0.69 16.27 -7.74
N LEU A 69 1.24 17.24 -7.00
CA LEU A 69 1.67 17.07 -5.62
C LEU A 69 0.45 16.91 -4.70
N ARG A 70 0.06 15.66 -4.43
CA ARG A 70 -0.99 15.28 -3.51
C ARG A 70 -0.57 14.05 -2.71
N ALA A 71 -0.35 14.24 -1.41
CA ALA A 71 -0.12 13.13 -0.50
C ALA A 71 -1.33 12.18 -0.48
N PRO A 72 -1.14 10.86 -0.34
CA PRO A 72 0.14 10.14 -0.20
C PRO A 72 0.75 9.68 -1.55
N TYR A 73 0.18 10.10 -2.68
CA TYR A 73 0.53 9.57 -4.00
C TYR A 73 1.77 10.24 -4.60
N ALA A 74 1.95 11.52 -4.29
CA ALA A 74 2.99 12.35 -4.87
C ALA A 74 3.27 13.53 -3.94
N GLN A 75 4.48 13.64 -3.43
CA GLN A 75 4.89 14.74 -2.59
C GLN A 75 6.39 14.98 -2.72
N PHE A 76 6.82 16.20 -2.44
CA PHE A 76 8.23 16.51 -2.36
C PHE A 76 8.70 16.31 -0.91
N ASP A 77 9.55 15.31 -0.69
CA ASP A 77 10.22 15.12 0.58
C ASP A 77 11.33 16.17 0.72
N GLN A 78 11.10 17.16 1.57
CA GLN A 78 12.05 18.26 1.79
C GLN A 78 13.36 17.80 2.47
N ARG A 79 13.35 16.71 3.24
CA ARG A 79 14.55 16.23 3.93
C ARG A 79 15.50 15.56 2.95
N LEU A 80 14.94 14.80 2.03
CA LEU A 80 15.68 14.06 1.01
C LEU A 80 15.81 14.83 -0.31
N GLN A 81 15.13 15.98 -0.43
CA GLN A 81 15.06 16.80 -1.65
C GLN A 81 14.64 16.00 -2.88
N GLN A 82 13.69 15.07 -2.71
CA GLN A 82 13.25 14.16 -3.76
C GLN A 82 11.72 14.01 -3.80
N LEU A 83 11.20 13.58 -4.95
CA LEU A 83 9.80 13.17 -5.08
C LEU A 83 9.59 11.81 -4.39
N SER A 84 8.47 11.67 -3.68
CA SER A 84 8.06 10.44 -3.00
C SER A 84 6.56 10.23 -3.11
N GLY A 85 6.11 9.01 -2.78
CA GLY A 85 4.71 8.63 -2.77
C GLY A 85 4.39 7.52 -3.77
N ALA A 86 3.19 6.95 -3.65
CA ALA A 86 2.84 5.72 -4.37
C ALA A 86 2.94 5.84 -5.91
N ASN A 87 2.59 6.99 -6.49
CA ASN A 87 2.72 7.19 -7.95
C ASN A 87 4.19 7.32 -8.36
N VAL A 88 5.02 7.94 -7.51
CA VAL A 88 6.45 8.07 -7.79
C VAL A 88 7.13 6.71 -7.76
N ASP A 89 6.80 5.88 -6.77
CA ASP A 89 7.32 4.53 -6.63
C ASP A 89 6.89 3.62 -7.79
N LEU A 90 5.61 3.70 -8.20
CA LEU A 90 5.09 2.98 -9.36
C LEU A 90 5.85 3.33 -10.64
N MET A 91 6.04 4.62 -10.92
CA MET A 91 6.73 5.05 -12.13
C MET A 91 8.21 4.65 -12.10
N ASN A 92 8.87 4.76 -10.94
CA ASN A 92 10.23 4.27 -10.77
C ASN A 92 10.35 2.76 -10.99
N ALA A 93 9.37 1.97 -10.53
CA ALA A 93 9.32 0.54 -10.82
C ALA A 93 9.10 0.27 -12.32
N LEU A 94 8.23 1.04 -12.97
CA LEU A 94 8.00 0.98 -14.42
C LEU A 94 9.26 1.31 -15.23
N ALA A 95 10.06 2.28 -14.80
CA ALA A 95 11.32 2.63 -15.45
C ALA A 95 12.44 1.59 -15.24
N ARG A 96 12.29 0.67 -14.28
CA ARG A 96 13.20 -0.47 -14.11
C ARG A 96 12.81 -1.64 -15.01
N THR A 97 11.51 -1.80 -15.29
CA THR A 97 11.01 -2.88 -16.15
C THR A 97 11.07 -2.52 -17.63
N LEU A 98 10.88 -1.24 -17.96
CA LEU A 98 11.03 -0.69 -19.29
C LEU A 98 12.38 0.04 -19.35
N PRO A 99 13.26 -0.20 -20.34
CA PRO A 99 14.56 0.45 -20.44
C PRO A 99 14.44 1.92 -20.87
N VAL A 100 13.87 2.76 -20.00
CA VAL A 100 13.41 4.12 -20.31
C VAL A 100 13.84 5.07 -19.20
N GLU A 101 14.26 6.28 -19.59
CA GLU A 101 14.57 7.34 -18.64
C GLU A 101 13.29 8.15 -18.34
N LEU A 102 13.03 8.45 -17.07
CA LEU A 102 11.91 9.31 -16.67
C LEU A 102 12.37 10.75 -16.48
N LEU A 103 11.59 11.67 -17.00
CA LEU A 103 11.77 13.10 -16.80
C LEU A 103 10.55 13.68 -16.10
N TRP A 104 10.72 14.01 -14.82
CA TRP A 104 9.69 14.59 -13.97
C TRP A 104 9.44 16.06 -14.33
N ARG A 105 8.18 16.43 -14.54
CA ARG A 105 7.75 17.81 -14.87
C ARG A 105 6.55 18.26 -14.06
#